data_AF-A0A7V8NM28-F1
#
_entry.id   AF-A0A7V8NM28-F1
#
_cell.length_a   1.000
_cell.length_b   1.000
_cell.length_c   1.000
_cell.angle_alpha   90.00
_cell.angle_beta   90.00
_cell.angle_gamma   90.00
#
_symmetry.space_group_name_H-M   'P 1'
#
loop_
_entity.id
_entity.type
_entity.pdbx_description
1 polymer ?
#
loop_
_entity_poly.entity_id
_entity_poly.type
_entity_poly.pdbx_seq_one_letter_code
_entity_poly.pdbx_strand_id
1 'polypeptide(L)' 'MIFIDESGISQRPHRVRTWSKRGETPVLQYNFNWDTLSAAAGITFHNFYFRLYKGTVKSAEVVDYLQALLRHIPGPLL' A
#
# COMPACT_ATOMS: atom_id res chain seq x y z
N MET A 1 5.59 -21.29 3.15
CA MET A 1 6.40 -20.10 3.48
C MET A 1 5.72 -18.88 2.87
N ILE A 2 5.42 -17.88 3.70
CA ILE A 2 4.81 -16.63 3.29
C ILE A 2 5.63 -15.50 3.86
N PHE A 3 5.96 -14.50 3.03
CA PHE A 3 6.63 -13.29 3.47
C PHE A 3 5.59 -12.19 3.60
N ILE A 4 5.56 -11.52 4.75
CA ILE A 4 4.59 -10.46 5.05
C ILE A 4 5.33 -9.15 5.25
N ASP A 5 4.82 -8.08 4.65
CA ASP A 5 5.37 -6.73 4.78
C ASP A 5 4.25 -5.68 4.78
N GLU A 6 4.55 -4.52 5.38
CA GLU A 6 3.70 -3.34 5.33
C GLU A 6 4.30 -2.29 4.39
N SER A 7 3.47 -1.76 3.49
CA SER A 7 3.84 -0.66 2.60
C SER A 7 2.93 0.55 2.78
N GLY A 8 3.52 1.71 3.09
CA GLY A 8 2.82 2.99 3.09
C GLY A 8 2.65 3.53 1.68
N ILE A 9 1.42 3.88 1.32
CA ILE A 9 1.04 4.47 0.03
C ILE A 9 0.72 5.94 0.23
N SER A 10 1.45 6.80 -0.49
CA SER A 10 1.20 8.23 -0.54
C SER A 10 0.55 8.61 -1.87
N GLN A 11 -0.47 9.47 -1.81
CA GLN A 11 -1.06 10.09 -3.01
C GLN A 11 -0.17 11.20 -3.59
N ARG A 12 0.99 11.48 -2.98
CA ARG A 12 1.95 12.43 -3.52
C ARG A 12 2.51 11.89 -4.82
N PRO A 13 2.33 12.60 -5.95
CA PRO A 13 2.93 12.17 -7.19
C PRO A 13 4.45 12.21 -7.06
N HIS A 14 5.10 11.18 -7.58
CA HIS A 14 6.55 11.19 -7.73
C HIS A 14 6.91 12.35 -8.67
N ARG A 15 7.67 13.33 -8.17
CA ARG A 15 7.97 14.58 -8.91
C ARG A 15 8.99 14.28 -10.00
N VAL A 16 8.51 14.14 -11.24
CA VAL A 16 9.34 13.89 -12.43
C VAL A 16 9.23 15.02 -13.45
N ARG A 17 10.11 14.98 -14.46
CA ARG A 17 10.02 15.87 -15.62
C ARG A 17 8.64 15.68 -16.27
N THR A 18 7.89 16.77 -16.40
CA THR A 18 6.57 16.81 -17.03
C THR A 18 6.55 17.86 -18.14
N TRP A 19 5.46 17.89 -18.91
CA TRP A 19 5.27 18.80 -20.03
C TRP A 19 4.54 20.07 -19.60
N SER A 20 4.94 21.21 -20.17
CA SER A 20 4.23 22.49 -20.08
C SER A 20 4.33 23.23 -21.39
N LYS A 21 3.53 24.30 -21.54
CA LYS A 21 3.72 25.26 -22.63
C LYS A 21 5.09 25.93 -22.50
N ARG A 22 5.69 26.24 -23.64
CA ARG A 22 7.00 26.92 -23.68
C ARG A 22 6.90 28.27 -22.96
N GLY A 23 7.74 28.47 -21.94
CA GLY A 23 7.74 29.69 -21.11
C GLY A 23 6.83 29.63 -19.88
N GLU A 24 6.05 28.56 -19.70
CA GLU A 24 5.20 28.36 -18.53
C GLU A 24 5.73 27.24 -17.62
N THR A 25 5.81 27.49 -16.32
CA THR A 25 6.18 26.46 -15.34
C THR A 25 5.01 25.46 -15.18
N PRO A 26 5.25 24.15 -15.36
CA PRO A 26 4.20 23.14 -15.16
C PRO A 26 3.72 23.14 -13.70
N VAL A 27 2.41 23.25 -13.50
CA VAL A 27 1.77 23.08 -12.20
C VAL A 27 1.16 21.68 -12.13
N LEU A 28 1.66 20.86 -11.21
CA LEU A 28 1.09 19.54 -10.93
C LEU A 28 -0.11 19.70 -9.99
N GLN A 29 -1.31 19.43 -10.49
CA GLN A 29 -2.52 19.37 -9.67
C GLN A 29 -2.63 17.97 -9.05
N TYR A 30 -2.79 17.90 -7.73
CA TYR A 30 -3.12 16.67 -7.02
C TYR A 30 -3.81 17.01 -5.70
N ASN A 31 -4.63 16.07 -5.24
CA ASN A 31 -5.32 16.20 -3.98
C ASN A 31 -4.32 15.92 -2.84
N PHE A 32 -3.87 16.99 -2.19
CA PHE A 32 -3.03 16.98 -0.98
C PHE A 32 -3.81 16.53 0.27
N ASN A 33 -4.72 15.58 0.10
CA ASN A 33 -5.42 14.99 1.22
C ASN A 33 -4.38 14.08 1.87
N TRP A 34 -3.84 14.48 3.03
CA TRP A 34 -2.86 13.73 3.82
C TRP A 34 -3.40 12.40 4.37
N ASP A 35 -4.49 11.89 3.78
CA ASP A 35 -4.98 10.54 4.02
C ASP A 35 -3.89 9.56 3.58
N THR A 36 -3.14 9.09 4.56
CA THR A 36 -2.21 7.98 4.43
C THR A 36 -3.02 6.73 4.15
N LEU A 37 -2.57 5.91 3.22
CA LEU A 37 -3.12 4.59 2.96
C LEU A 37 -2.00 3.61 3.24
N SER A 38 -2.20 2.64 4.12
CA SER A 38 -1.24 1.57 4.29
C SER A 38 -1.75 0.29 3.65
N ALA A 39 -0.83 -0.50 3.12
CA ALA A 39 -1.09 -1.82 2.57
C ALA A 39 -0.37 -2.87 3.43
N ALA A 40 -1.08 -3.89 3.86
CA ALA A 40 -0.49 -5.11 4.40
C ALA A 40 -0.50 -6.16 3.29
N ALA A 41 0.66 -6.72 2.95
CA ALA A 41 0.79 -7.68 1.87
C ALA A 41 1.54 -8.94 2.31
N GLY A 42 1.20 -10.05 1.68
CA GLY A 42 1.70 -11.38 1.97
C GLY A 42 1.95 -12.11 0.66
N ILE A 43 3.19 -12.51 0.41
CA ILE A 43 3.57 -13.19 -0.83
C ILE A 43 4.00 -14.63 -0.55
N THR A 44 3.47 -15.54 -1.37
CA THR A 44 3.90 -16.93 -1.47
C THR A 44 4.52 -17.14 -2.85
N PHE A 45 5.13 -18.31 -3.09
CA PHE A 45 5.68 -18.63 -4.41
C PHE A 45 4.68 -18.52 -5.57
N HIS A 46 3.38 -18.67 -5.30
CA HIS A 46 2.34 -18.74 -6.34
C HIS A 46 1.24 -17.68 -6.22
N ASN A 47 1.12 -17.01 -5.07
CA ASN A 47 0.01 -16.11 -4.77
C ASN A 47 0.48 -14.86 -4.02
N PHE A 48 -0.20 -13.75 -4.30
CA PHE A 48 -0.01 -12.46 -3.63
C PHE A 48 -1.33 -12.03 -2.98
N TYR A 49 -1.30 -11.84 -1.66
CA TYR A 49 -2.43 -11.41 -0.85
C TYR A 49 -2.15 -10.01 -0.34
N PHE A 50 -3.15 -9.12 -0.37
CA PHE A 50 -3.00 -7.79 0.19
C PHE A 50 -4.33 -7.24 0.71
N ARG A 51 -4.24 -6.33 1.68
CA ARG A 51 -5.35 -5.48 2.13
C ARG A 51 -4.89 -4.04 2.22
N LEU A 52 -5.80 -3.13 1.93
CA LEU A 52 -5.61 -1.69 2.04
C LEU A 52 -6.35 -1.17 3.26
N TYR A 53 -5.65 -0.39 4.07
CA TYR A 53 -6.16 0.23 5.28
C TYR A 53 -6.02 1.75 5.15
N LYS A 54 -7.08 2.47 5.53
CA LYS A 54 -7.01 3.93 5.61
C LYS A 54 -6.25 4.32 6.88
N GLY A 55 -5.19 5.09 6.73
CA GLY A 55 -4.27 5.46 7.80
C GLY A 55 -3.11 4.47 7.98
N THR A 56 -2.37 4.65 9.06
CA THR A 56 -1.29 3.74 9.50
C THR A 56 -1.89 2.42 10.00
N VAL A 57 -1.29 1.29 9.63
CA VAL A 57 -1.66 -0.02 10.19
C VAL A 57 -1.34 -0.03 11.68
N LYS A 58 -2.31 -0.41 12.51
CA LYS A 58 -2.09 -0.68 13.93
C LYS A 58 -2.28 -2.17 14.17
N SER A 59 -2.07 -2.59 15.42
CA SER A 59 -2.16 -4.00 15.80
C SER A 59 -3.51 -4.65 15.44
N ALA A 60 -4.61 -3.88 15.45
CA ALA A 60 -5.94 -4.39 15.09
C ALA A 60 -6.03 -4.77 13.60
N GLU A 61 -5.50 -3.90 12.73
CA GLU A 61 -5.45 -4.12 11.28
C GLU A 61 -4.50 -5.26 10.93
N VAL A 62 -3.37 -5.41 11.64
CA VAL A 62 -2.48 -6.57 11.49
C VAL A 62 -3.23 -7.87 11.83
N VAL A 63 -3.95 -7.90 12.95
CA VAL A 63 -4.69 -9.10 13.38
C VAL A 63 -5.80 -9.43 12.37
N ASP A 64 -6.56 -8.43 11.90
CA ASP A 64 -7.58 -8.60 10.85
C ASP A 64 -6.97 -9.18 9.57
N TYR A 65 -5.81 -8.65 9.14
CA TYR A 65 -5.10 -9.14 7.97
C TYR A 65 -4.66 -10.59 8.14
N LEU A 66 -4.04 -10.94 9.27
CA LEU A 66 -3.59 -12.30 9.55
C LEU A 66 -4.75 -13.30 9.65
N GLN A 67 -5.87 -12.91 10.26
CA GLN A 67 -7.09 -13.72 10.28
C GLN A 67 -7.67 -13.94 8.88
N ALA A 68 -7.66 -12.91 8.02
CA ALA A 68 -8.05 -13.05 6.63
C ALA A 68 -7.09 -13.98 5.87
N LEU A 69 -5.79 -13.88 6.11
CA LEU A 69 -4.76 -14.66 5.45
C LEU A 69 -4.82 -16.15 5.82
N LEU A 70 -4.98 -16.45 7.11
CA LEU A 70 -5.13 -17.82 7.63
C LEU A 70 -6.38 -18.54 7.11
N ARG A 71 -7.43 -17.81 6.70
CA ARG A 71 -8.59 -18.40 6.03
C ARG A 71 -8.30 -18.89 4.62
N HIS A 72 -7.30 -18.32 3.95
CA HIS A 72 -6.98 -18.62 2.55
C HIS A 72 -5.77 -19.53 2.41
N ILE A 73 -4.93 -19.65 3.45
CA ILE A 73 -3.70 -20.44 3.41
C ILE A 73 -3.75 -21.54 4.47
N PRO A 74 -3.75 -22.83 4.08
CA PRO A 74 -3.57 -23.92 5.02
C PRO A 74 -2.09 -23.99 5.43
N GLY A 75 -1.79 -23.64 6.69
CA GLY A 75 -0.47 -23.85 7.28
C GLY A 75 -0.07 -22.80 8.32
N PRO A 76 0.90 -23.10 9.21
CA PRO A 76 1.39 -22.15 10.20
C PRO A 76 2.12 -20.98 9.55
N LEU A 77 1.87 -19.78 10.08
CA LEU A 77 2.67 -18.58 9.84
C LEU A 77 3.98 -18.72 10.63
N LEU A 78 5.12 -18.56 9.96
CA LEU A 78 6.46 -18.63 10.54
C LEU A 78 7.21 -17.34 10.25
#